data_AF-A0A6P1E7F7-F1
#
_entry.id   AF-A0A6P1E7F7-F1
#
_cell.length_a   1.000
_cell.length_b   1.000
_cell.length_c   1.000
_cell.angle_alpha   90.00
_cell.angle_beta   90.00
_cell.angle_gamma   90.00
#
_symmetry.space_group_name_H-M   'P 1'
#
loop_
_entity.id
_entity.type
_entity.pdbx_description
1 polymer ?
#
loop_
_entity_poly.entity_id
_entity_poly.type
_entity_poly.pdbx_seq_one_letter_code
_entity_poly.pdbx_strand_id
1 'polypeptide(L)'
;MDRGYLDEQELTDLTYGKVFIGNNGVLARMPDDPVDDDRLYLHHNGANFTLYQASKSDIRILINTIDGVTTAISNYPIKENQYGCLYVDHPSIQNNLTVRQAQDLFIQ
;
A
#
# COMPACT_ATOMS: atom_id res chain seq x y z
N MET A 1 -10.61 -3.38 16.36
CA MET A 1 -10.00 -2.12 16.85
C MET A 1 -10.19 -1.11 15.75
N ASP A 2 -10.99 -0.07 15.97
CA ASP A 2 -11.02 1.05 15.03
C ASP A 2 -9.75 1.88 15.25
N ARG A 3 -8.89 2.00 14.24
CA ARG A 3 -7.69 2.86 14.27
C ARG A 3 -7.87 4.00 13.28
N GLY A 4 -7.76 5.22 13.81
CA GLY A 4 -7.58 6.48 13.07
C GLY A 4 -8.84 7.12 12.49
N TYR A 5 -8.72 8.40 12.13
CA TYR A 5 -9.57 9.14 11.20
C TYR A 5 -8.67 9.60 10.05
N LEU A 6 -9.15 9.56 8.81
CA LEU A 6 -8.41 10.07 7.65
C LEU A 6 -8.66 11.58 7.48
N ASP A 7 -7.60 12.37 7.40
CA ASP A 7 -7.70 13.78 7.03
C ASP A 7 -7.83 13.91 5.50
N GLU A 8 -8.74 14.77 5.02
CA GLU A 8 -8.89 15.05 3.59
C GLU A 8 -7.59 15.59 2.96
N GLN A 9 -6.78 16.35 3.72
CA GLN A 9 -5.49 16.86 3.24
C GLN A 9 -4.46 15.75 2.99
N GLU A 10 -4.58 14.62 3.67
CA GLU A 10 -3.67 13.48 3.46
C GLU A 10 -3.97 12.74 2.16
N LEU A 11 -5.21 12.86 1.66
CA LEU A 11 -5.70 12.19 0.45
C LEU A 11 -5.43 12.99 -0.83
N THR A 12 -5.26 14.32 -0.73
CA THR A 12 -5.07 15.18 -1.91
C THR A 12 -3.79 14.89 -2.70
N ASP A 13 -2.79 14.28 -2.06
CA ASP A 13 -1.51 13.96 -2.69
C ASP A 13 -1.48 12.55 -3.34
N LEU A 14 -2.53 11.75 -3.15
CA LEU A 14 -2.64 10.40 -3.73
C LEU A 14 -3.09 10.48 -5.18
N THR A 15 -2.13 10.46 -6.11
CA THR A 15 -2.37 10.75 -7.54
C THR A 15 -2.25 9.54 -8.46
N TYR A 16 -1.55 8.48 -8.04
CA TYR A 16 -1.31 7.29 -8.86
C TYR A 16 -2.19 6.14 -8.41
N GLY A 17 -3.12 5.72 -9.27
CA GLY A 17 -4.07 4.64 -8.98
C GLY A 17 -3.84 3.37 -9.82
N LYS A 18 -4.07 2.21 -9.22
CA LYS A 18 -4.15 0.91 -9.91
C LYS A 18 -5.29 0.07 -9.35
N VAL A 19 -6.08 -0.52 -10.25
CA VAL A 19 -7.18 -1.44 -9.91
C VAL A 19 -6.79 -2.86 -10.32
N PHE A 20 -7.04 -3.84 -9.46
CA PHE A 20 -6.76 -5.25 -9.74
C PHE A 20 -7.74 -6.16 -9.00
N ILE A 21 -7.87 -7.40 -9.50
CA ILE A 21 -8.74 -8.42 -8.89
C ILE A 21 -7.93 -9.25 -7.89
N GLY A 22 -8.55 -9.55 -6.76
CA GLY A 22 -7.97 -10.34 -5.69
C GLY A 22 -7.22 -9.52 -4.64
N ASN A 23 -6.53 -10.24 -3.75
CA ASN A 23 -5.89 -9.68 -2.57
C ASN A 23 -4.37 -9.54 -2.73
N ASN A 24 -3.90 -9.27 -3.96
CA ASN A 24 -2.47 -9.04 -4.19
C ASN A 24 -2.02 -7.83 -3.36
N GLY A 25 -0.99 -8.00 -2.54
CA GLY A 25 -0.41 -6.90 -1.77
C GLY A 25 0.32 -5.90 -2.68
N VAL A 26 0.41 -4.64 -2.24
CA VAL A 26 1.23 -3.60 -2.88
C VAL A 26 2.35 -3.17 -1.92
N LEU A 27 3.61 -3.27 -2.36
CA LEU A 27 4.77 -3.00 -1.51
C LEU A 27 4.93 -1.48 -1.49
N ALA A 28 4.54 -0.87 -0.38
CA ALA A 28 4.62 0.57 -0.22
C ALA A 28 5.85 1.02 0.57
N ARG A 29 6.49 0.14 1.34
CA ARG A 29 7.68 0.48 2.14
C ARG A 29 8.50 -0.76 2.45
N MET A 30 9.78 -0.56 2.74
CA MET A 30 10.66 -1.61 3.27
C MET A 30 10.52 -1.72 4.81
N PRO A 31 10.92 -2.83 5.45
CA PRO A 31 10.74 -3.02 6.90
C PRO A 31 11.51 -2.03 7.77
N ASP A 32 12.62 -1.49 7.26
CA ASP A 32 13.46 -0.47 7.87
C ASP A 32 12.87 0.95 7.76
N ASP A 33 11.83 1.13 6.95
CA ASP A 33 11.00 2.33 6.86
C ASP A 33 9.65 2.08 7.55
N PRO A 34 9.53 2.27 8.88
CA PRO A 34 8.31 1.93 9.63
C PRO A 34 7.12 2.82 9.24
N VAL A 35 5.90 2.31 9.47
CA VAL A 35 4.68 3.13 9.42
C VAL A 35 4.76 4.21 10.50
N ASP A 36 4.29 5.40 10.18
CA ASP A 36 3.93 6.40 11.17
C ASP A 36 2.57 6.03 11.78
N ASP A 37 2.56 5.52 13.02
CA ASP A 37 1.36 4.99 13.68
C ASP A 37 0.22 6.04 13.79
N ASP A 38 0.57 7.32 13.88
CA ASP A 38 -0.41 8.42 13.90
C ASP A 38 -1.08 8.63 12.53
N ARG A 39 -0.51 8.05 11.47
CA ARG A 39 -0.96 8.12 10.07
C ARG A 39 -1.32 6.74 9.51
N LEU A 40 -1.74 5.84 10.39
CA LEU A 40 -2.29 4.53 10.04
C LEU A 40 -3.80 4.55 10.27
N TYR A 41 -4.55 4.33 9.20
CA TYR A 41 -5.98 4.08 9.26
C TYR A 41 -6.29 2.69 8.73
N LEU A 42 -7.05 1.92 9.50
CA LEU A 42 -7.51 0.60 9.07
C LEU A 42 -8.98 0.42 9.47
N HIS A 43 -9.80 0.20 8.47
CA HIS A 43 -11.19 -0.21 8.63
C HIS A 43 -11.43 -1.49 7.84
N HIS A 44 -12.12 -2.47 8.43
CA HIS A 44 -12.43 -3.72 7.74
C HIS A 44 -13.82 -4.22 8.11
N ASN A 45 -14.51 -4.81 7.14
CA ASN A 45 -15.80 -5.47 7.28
C ASN A 45 -15.85 -6.71 6.39
N GLY A 46 -15.71 -7.89 6.99
CA GLY A 46 -15.62 -9.16 6.25
C GLY A 46 -14.37 -9.19 5.36
N ALA A 47 -14.56 -9.44 4.07
CA ALA A 47 -13.50 -9.43 3.05
C ALA A 47 -13.17 -8.02 2.53
N ASN A 48 -13.97 -7.02 2.92
CA ASN A 48 -13.80 -5.64 2.49
C ASN A 48 -12.94 -4.89 3.51
N PHE A 49 -12.00 -4.08 3.04
CA PHE A 49 -11.20 -3.26 3.93
C PHE A 49 -10.70 -2.00 3.24
N THR A 50 -10.45 -0.98 4.04
CA THR A 50 -9.77 0.24 3.66
C THR A 50 -8.58 0.42 4.59
N LEU A 51 -7.38 0.49 4.01
CA LEU A 51 -6.12 0.70 4.71
C LEU A 51 -5.47 1.95 4.12
N TYR A 52 -5.17 2.92 4.96
CA TYR A 52 -4.24 4.00 4.62
C TYR A 52 -3.03 3.93 5.53
N GLN A 53 -1.85 4.12 4.98
CA GLN A 53 -0.62 4.24 5.74
C GLN A 53 0.29 5.30 5.12
N ALA A 54 1.03 6.01 5.97
CA ALA A 54 2.20 6.78 5.61
C ALA A 54 3.46 6.19 6.26
N SER A 55 4.56 6.11 5.52
CA SER A 55 5.86 5.73 6.07
C SER A 55 6.69 6.95 6.45
N LYS A 56 7.80 6.74 7.16
CA LYS A 56 8.74 7.84 7.50
C LYS A 56 9.48 8.40 6.29
N SER A 57 9.56 7.63 5.20
CA SER A 57 10.06 8.11 3.91
C SER A 57 8.99 8.83 3.08
N ASP A 58 7.87 9.22 3.70
CA ASP A 58 6.73 9.92 3.08
C ASP A 58 6.07 9.14 1.93
N ILE A 59 6.17 7.81 1.93
CA ILE A 59 5.37 6.99 1.01
C ILE A 59 3.99 6.82 1.63
N ARG A 60 2.96 7.26 0.90
CA ARG A 60 1.56 7.22 1.33
C ARG A 60 0.79 6.32 0.39
N ILE A 61 0.04 5.37 0.94
CA ILE A 61 -0.79 4.47 0.14
C ILE A 61 -2.15 4.27 0.78
N LEU A 62 -3.19 4.31 -0.04
CA LEU A 62 -4.56 3.92 0.28
C LEU A 62 -4.88 2.64 -0.50
N ILE A 63 -5.18 1.57 0.21
CA ILE A 63 -5.69 0.32 -0.33
C ILE A 63 -7.16 0.18 0.06
N ASN A 64 -8.01 -0.08 -0.91
CA ASN A 64 -9.42 -0.34 -0.68
C ASN A 64 -9.84 -1.61 -1.43
N THR A 65 -10.37 -2.60 -0.72
CA THR A 65 -10.92 -3.82 -1.29
C THR A 65 -12.41 -3.89 -1.05
N ILE A 66 -13.18 -4.05 -2.12
CA ILE A 66 -14.64 -4.22 -2.10
C ILE A 66 -14.98 -5.41 -3.02
N ASP A 67 -15.59 -6.44 -2.46
CA ASP A 67 -16.07 -7.64 -3.15
C ASP A 67 -15.01 -8.29 -4.07
N GLY A 68 -13.76 -8.31 -3.61
CA GLY A 68 -12.62 -8.89 -4.33
C GLY A 68 -12.01 -7.99 -5.40
N VAL A 69 -12.52 -6.76 -5.59
CA VAL A 69 -11.87 -5.72 -6.39
C VAL A 69 -11.05 -4.84 -5.47
N THR A 70 -9.76 -4.75 -5.73
CA THR A 70 -8.82 -3.94 -4.94
C THR A 70 -8.36 -2.73 -5.74
N THR A 71 -8.41 -1.56 -5.11
CA THR A 71 -7.85 -0.31 -5.61
C THR A 71 -6.70 0.11 -4.72
N ALA A 72 -5.55 0.38 -5.32
CA ALA A 72 -4.41 0.97 -4.66
C ALA A 72 -4.17 2.37 -5.21
N ILE A 73 -4.06 3.37 -4.33
CA ILE A 73 -3.77 4.76 -4.68
C ILE A 73 -2.57 5.22 -3.87
N SER A 74 -1.59 5.87 -4.50
CA SER A 74 -0.31 6.25 -3.89
C SER A 74 0.10 7.66 -4.31
N ASN A 75 0.94 8.31 -3.51
CA ASN A 75 1.61 9.56 -3.88
C ASN A 75 2.82 9.35 -4.82
N TYR A 76 3.20 8.10 -5.08
CA TYR A 76 4.21 7.70 -6.08
C TYR A 76 3.66 6.65 -7.04
N PRO A 77 4.21 6.52 -8.27
CA PRO A 77 3.72 5.56 -9.26
C PRO A 77 3.69 4.12 -8.74
N ILE A 78 2.65 3.36 -9.09
CA ILE A 78 2.56 1.94 -8.78
C ILE A 78 3.01 1.13 -10.01
N LYS A 79 4.06 0.33 -9.86
CA LYS A 79 4.62 -0.53 -10.90
C LYS A 79 4.33 -2.00 -10.64
N GLU A 80 4.46 -2.78 -11.70
CA GLU A 80 4.36 -4.24 -11.66
C GLU A 80 5.66 -4.83 -12.19
N ASN A 81 6.20 -5.83 -11.48
CA ASN A 81 7.37 -6.55 -11.96
C ASN A 81 6.95 -7.69 -12.92
N GLN A 82 7.92 -8.38 -13.52
CA GLN A 82 7.67 -9.49 -14.45
C GLN A 82 6.95 -10.71 -13.83
N TYR A 83 6.74 -10.72 -12.51
CA TYR A 83 6.10 -11.80 -11.76
C TYR A 83 4.71 -11.41 -11.23
N GLY A 84 4.20 -10.23 -11.59
CA GLY A 84 2.88 -9.75 -11.18
C GLY A 84 2.84 -9.11 -9.78
N CYS A 85 3.99 -8.90 -9.12
CA CYS A 85 4.02 -8.20 -7.83
C CYS A 85 3.92 -6.69 -8.04
N LEU A 86 3.09 -6.03 -7.24
CA LEU A 86 2.87 -4.58 -7.29
C LEU A 86 3.72 -3.86 -6.25
N TYR A 87 4.32 -2.73 -6.61
CA TYR A 87 5.13 -1.93 -5.70
C TYR A 87 5.04 -0.44 -6.01
N VAL A 88 5.29 0.40 -5.01
CA VAL A 88 5.44 1.84 -5.17
C VAL A 88 6.85 2.15 -5.69
N ASP A 89 6.94 2.93 -6.76
CA ASP A 89 8.19 3.31 -7.44
C ASP A 89 8.90 4.44 -6.68
N HIS A 90 9.53 4.09 -5.56
CA HIS A 90 10.26 5.01 -4.70
C HIS A 90 11.72 4.57 -4.50
N PRO A 91 12.72 5.47 -4.43
CA PRO A 91 14.14 5.10 -4.28
C PRO A 91 14.50 4.27 -3.04
N SER A 92 13.70 4.33 -1.97
CA SER A 92 13.89 3.49 -0.78
C SER A 92 13.46 2.04 -1.00
N ILE A 93 12.64 1.77 -2.01
CA ILE A 93 12.24 0.43 -2.41
C ILE A 93 13.23 -0.06 -3.46
N GLN A 94 13.84 -1.21 -3.20
CA GLN A 94 14.80 -1.79 -4.13
C GLN A 94 14.10 -2.30 -5.39
N ASN A 95 14.52 -1.79 -6.55
CA ASN A 95 13.92 -2.17 -7.84
C ASN A 95 14.33 -3.59 -8.30
N ASN A 96 15.28 -4.21 -7.60
CA ASN A 96 15.85 -5.52 -7.89
C ASN A 96 15.48 -6.59 -6.83
N LEU A 97 14.41 -6.38 -6.05
CA LEU A 97 13.90 -7.39 -5.15
C LEU A 97 13.59 -8.68 -5.92
N THR A 98 14.13 -9.79 -5.44
CA THR A 98 13.72 -11.11 -5.95
C THR A 98 12.26 -11.36 -5.61
N VAL A 99 11.60 -12.27 -6.35
CA VAL A 99 10.22 -12.70 -6.06
C VAL A 99 10.05 -13.08 -4.60
N ARG A 100 11.01 -13.83 -4.07
CA ARG A 100 10.99 -14.29 -2.69
C ARG A 100 11.10 -13.13 -1.71
N GLN A 101 12.00 -12.18 -1.94
CA GLN A 101 12.11 -10.99 -1.07
C GLN A 101 10.86 -10.12 -1.14
N ALA A 102 10.27 -9.93 -2.31
CA ALA A 102 9.01 -9.21 -2.42
C ALA A 102 7.90 -9.97 -1.66
N GLN A 103 7.77 -11.28 -1.87
CA GLN A 103 6.80 -12.13 -1.16
C GLN A 103 7.01 -12.12 0.35
N ASP A 104 8.24 -12.23 0.85
CA ASP A 104 8.57 -12.18 2.28
C ASP A 104 8.18 -10.84 2.93
N LEU A 105 8.08 -9.76 2.16
CA LEU A 105 7.56 -8.47 2.60
C LEU A 105 6.02 -8.39 2.58
N PHE A 106 5.36 -9.30 1.86
CA PHE A 106 3.91 -9.37 1.70
C PHE A 106 3.22 -10.44 2.56
N ILE A 107 3.98 -11.26 3.29
CA ILE A 107 3.41 -12.46 3.91
C ILE A 107 2.78 -12.14 5.29
N GLN A 108 1.45 -12.19 5.23
CA GLN A 108 0.41 -12.60 6.20
C GLN A 108 0.14 -11.73 7.42
#